data_AF-A0A5D2BB19-F1
#
_entry.id   AF-A0A5D2BB19-F1
#
_cell.length_a   1.000
_cell.length_b   1.000
_cell.length_c   1.000
_cell.angle_alpha   90.00
_cell.angle_beta   90.00
_cell.angle_gamma   90.00
#
_symmetry.space_group_name_H-M   'P 1'
#
loop_
_entity.id
_entity.type
_entity.pdbx_description
1 polymer ?
#
loop_
_entity_poly.entity_id
_entity_poly.type
_entity_poly.pdbx_seq_one_letter_code
_entity_poly.pdbx_strand_id
1 'polypeptide(L)'
;MKRVSPLFLVLLVLGFFFATYNLLTMIIHYKTSTSEQWDFSNPFIQMPGNLMEGEGSNSKYHVALTATDAPYSQWQCRIMYYWYKKVKEMPGSDMGKFTRILHSGKPDNLMEEIPTFVVDPLPEGLDRGYIVLNRPWAFVQWLEKAMIDEEYILMAEPDHVFVNPLPNLARGKHPAGFPFFYIKPSDHKHVIRKYYPEEKGPVTNIDPIGNSPVIIKKSVLEKIAPTWMNISLRMKDDPVTDKEFGWVLEMYAYAVASALHDVHHILHKDFMLQPPWDTEVGKKFIIHYTYGCDYNLKGELTYGKIGEWRFDKRSYLSGPPPRNLSLPPPGVPESVVKLVKMVNEATEDIPNWDTLNRG
;
A
#
# COMPACT_ATOMS: atom_id res chain seq x y z
N MET A 1 15.92 21.44 30.57
CA MET A 1 15.82 21.68 29.11
C MET A 1 16.73 20.69 28.39
N LYS A 2 16.19 19.65 27.74
CA LYS A 2 17.01 18.70 26.96
C LYS A 2 17.36 19.36 25.62
N ARG A 3 18.65 19.51 25.32
CA ARG A 3 19.14 20.04 24.04
C ARG A 3 18.83 19.05 22.92
N VAL A 4 18.11 19.50 21.90
CA VAL A 4 17.84 18.72 20.68
C VAL A 4 19.13 18.64 19.87
N SER A 5 19.47 17.43 19.40
CA SER A 5 20.68 17.19 18.60
C SER A 5 20.61 17.96 17.27
N PRO A 6 21.67 18.68 16.85
CA PRO A 6 21.74 19.34 15.56
C PRO A 6 21.48 18.39 14.38
N LEU A 7 21.89 17.12 14.51
CA LEU A 7 21.67 16.08 13.50
C LEU A 7 20.18 15.77 13.31
N PHE A 8 19.41 15.77 14.41
CA PHE A 8 17.97 15.55 14.38
C PHE A 8 17.25 16.71 13.67
N LEU A 9 17.67 17.95 13.92
CA LEU A 9 17.14 19.12 13.22
C LEU A 9 17.44 19.07 11.72
N VAL A 10 18.64 18.63 11.31
CA VAL A 10 19.00 18.46 9.89
C VAL A 10 18.16 17.38 9.23
N LEU A 11 17.94 16.23 9.87
CA LEU A 11 17.08 15.16 9.35
C LEU A 11 15.61 15.59 9.24
N LEU A 12 15.12 16.38 10.19
CA LEU A 12 13.76 16.92 10.18
C LEU A 12 13.58 17.93 9.04
N VAL A 13 14.57 18.78 8.81
CA VAL A 13 14.60 19.75 7.70
C VAL A 13 14.68 19.03 6.35
N LEU A 14 15.55 18.03 6.20
CA LEU A 14 15.66 17.23 4.98
C LEU A 14 14.39 16.42 4.70
N GLY A 15 13.76 15.84 5.73
CA GLY A 15 12.47 15.17 5.61
C GLY A 15 11.33 16.11 5.22
N PHE A 16 11.34 17.34 5.74
CA PHE A 16 10.36 18.37 5.39
C PHE A 16 10.54 18.87 3.94
N PHE A 17 11.77 19.06 3.48
CA PHE A 17 12.06 19.42 2.09
C PHE A 17 11.70 18.29 1.12
N PHE A 18 11.93 17.03 1.50
CA PHE A 18 11.53 15.88 0.69
C PHE A 18 10.01 15.75 0.59
N ALA A 19 9.28 15.90 1.70
CA ALA A 19 7.81 15.85 1.70
C ALA A 19 7.17 17.00 0.91
N THR A 20 7.71 18.22 1.03
CA THR A 20 7.20 19.40 0.31
C THR A 20 7.52 19.34 -1.18
N TYR A 21 8.71 18.88 -1.56
CA TYR A 21 9.06 18.65 -2.97
C TYR A 21 8.12 17.63 -3.61
N ASN A 22 7.92 16.47 -2.97
CA ASN A 22 7.03 15.41 -3.49
C ASN A 22 5.56 15.86 -3.60
N LEU A 23 5.08 16.66 -2.64
CA LEU A 23 3.74 17.22 -2.70
C LEU A 23 3.59 18.21 -3.86
N LEU A 24 4.61 19.02 -4.14
CA LEU A 24 4.63 19.95 -5.26
C LEU A 24 4.69 19.25 -6.62
N THR A 25 5.55 18.26 -6.82
CA THR A 25 5.60 17.49 -8.09
C THR A 25 4.29 16.75 -8.34
N MET A 26 3.68 16.18 -7.30
CA MET A 26 2.37 15.52 -7.42
C MET A 26 1.24 16.50 -7.76
N ILE A 27 1.20 17.69 -7.14
CA ILE A 27 0.20 18.74 -7.46
C ILE A 27 0.37 19.22 -8.91
N ILE A 28 1.61 19.40 -9.35
CA ILE A 28 1.91 19.79 -10.73
C ILE A 28 1.37 18.73 -11.69
N HIS A 29 1.69 17.44 -11.48
CA HIS A 29 1.20 16.37 -12.32
C HIS A 29 -0.32 16.17 -12.27
N TYR A 30 -0.96 16.34 -11.11
CA TYR A 30 -2.43 16.23 -10.99
C TYR A 30 -3.15 17.36 -11.75
N LYS A 31 -2.59 18.57 -11.73
CA LYS A 31 -3.11 19.69 -12.53
C LYS A 31 -2.90 19.48 -14.04
N THR A 32 -1.79 18.87 -14.47
CA THR A 32 -1.59 18.56 -15.89
C THR A 32 -2.54 17.45 -16.36
N SER A 33 -2.77 16.43 -15.52
CA SER A 33 -3.66 15.29 -15.80
C SER A 33 -5.14 15.66 -15.97
N THR A 34 -5.60 16.76 -15.37
CA THR A 34 -6.97 17.26 -15.54
C THR A 34 -7.15 18.07 -16.84
N SER A 35 -6.05 18.48 -17.49
CA SER A 35 -6.08 19.19 -18.78
C SER A 35 -5.95 18.29 -20.01
N GLU A 36 -5.41 17.08 -19.84
CA GLU A 36 -5.31 16.11 -20.93
C GLU A 36 -6.58 15.25 -20.96
N GLN A 37 -7.46 15.56 -21.91
CA GLN A 37 -8.56 14.67 -22.28
C GLN A 37 -7.96 13.46 -22.99
N TRP A 38 -7.96 12.31 -22.32
CA TRP A 38 -7.36 11.08 -22.83
C TRP A 38 -8.12 10.60 -24.08
N ASP A 39 -7.45 10.62 -25.24
CA ASP A 39 -7.93 10.01 -26.48
C ASP A 39 -7.67 8.50 -26.43
N PHE A 40 -8.74 7.71 -26.31
CA PHE A 40 -8.70 6.25 -26.10
C PHE A 40 -8.89 5.44 -27.39
N SER A 41 -8.23 5.83 -28.48
CA SER A 41 -8.20 5.00 -29.68
C SER A 41 -7.21 3.82 -29.54
N ASN A 42 -7.73 2.71 -29.00
CA ASN A 42 -7.33 1.28 -29.13
C ASN A 42 -6.19 0.65 -28.28
N PRO A 43 -6.32 -0.63 -27.88
CA PRO A 43 -7.54 -1.36 -27.49
C PRO A 43 -7.44 -1.92 -26.06
N PHE A 44 -8.50 -1.70 -25.29
CA PHE A 44 -8.78 -2.52 -24.11
C PHE A 44 -8.92 -3.97 -24.57
N ILE A 45 -8.19 -4.89 -23.92
CA ILE A 45 -8.53 -6.32 -24.01
C ILE A 45 -9.85 -6.49 -23.27
N GLN A 46 -10.95 -6.32 -24.00
CA GLN A 46 -12.27 -6.79 -23.58
C GLN A 46 -12.21 -8.31 -23.69
N MET A 47 -12.07 -8.98 -22.54
CA MET A 47 -12.15 -10.44 -22.48
C MET A 47 -13.52 -10.90 -23.02
N PRO A 48 -13.60 -11.98 -23.82
CA PRO A 48 -14.87 -12.53 -24.27
C PRO A 48 -15.67 -12.96 -23.05
N GLY A 49 -16.93 -12.50 -22.97
CA GLY A 49 -17.90 -13.04 -22.04
C GLY A 49 -18.17 -14.49 -22.41
N ASN A 50 -17.45 -15.42 -21.77
CA ASN A 50 -17.78 -16.82 -21.52
C ASN A 50 -16.49 -17.58 -21.15
N LEU A 51 -16.07 -17.47 -19.89
CA LEU A 51 -15.33 -18.55 -19.25
C LEU A 51 -16.15 -18.93 -18.02
N MET A 52 -16.61 -20.17 -18.05
CA MET A 52 -17.57 -20.76 -17.12
C MET A 52 -17.15 -20.56 -15.67
N GLU A 53 -18.16 -20.39 -14.81
CA GLU A 53 -18.05 -20.67 -13.38
C GLU A 53 -17.40 -22.04 -13.20
N GLY A 54 -16.10 -22.03 -12.96
CA GLY A 54 -15.31 -23.20 -12.61
C GLY A 54 -15.53 -23.51 -11.13
N GLU A 55 -16.32 -24.55 -10.93
CA GLU A 55 -16.48 -25.37 -9.73
C GLU A 55 -15.31 -25.33 -8.71
N GLY A 56 -15.64 -25.05 -7.44
CA GLY A 56 -15.02 -25.73 -6.29
C GLY A 56 -13.58 -25.41 -5.88
N SER A 57 -12.92 -24.39 -6.42
CA SER A 57 -11.65 -23.88 -5.85
C SER A 57 -11.95 -22.99 -4.64
N ASN A 58 -11.23 -23.17 -3.52
CA ASN A 58 -11.36 -22.32 -2.35
C ASN A 58 -10.97 -20.88 -2.72
N SER A 59 -11.96 -20.05 -3.04
CA SER A 59 -11.80 -18.64 -3.46
C SER A 59 -11.16 -17.78 -2.39
N LYS A 60 -11.02 -18.28 -1.15
CA LYS A 60 -10.50 -17.48 -0.05
C LYS A 60 -9.05 -17.08 -0.27
N TYR A 61 -8.73 -15.86 0.17
CA TYR A 61 -7.37 -15.34 0.17
C TYR A 61 -6.90 -15.02 1.58
N HIS A 62 -5.63 -15.33 1.87
CA HIS A 62 -4.95 -14.92 3.08
C HIS A 62 -4.62 -13.43 3.02
N VAL A 63 -4.98 -12.66 4.04
CA VAL A 63 -4.61 -11.24 4.12
C VAL A 63 -3.23 -11.12 4.75
N ALA A 64 -2.26 -10.62 4.01
CA ALA A 64 -0.89 -10.43 4.46
C ALA A 64 -0.50 -8.95 4.42
N LEU A 65 -0.16 -8.38 5.58
CA LEU A 65 0.38 -7.02 5.66
C LEU A 65 1.80 -7.05 6.19
N THR A 66 2.67 -6.23 5.60
CA THR A 66 4.04 -6.05 6.09
C THR A 66 4.10 -4.88 7.06
N ALA A 67 4.82 -5.05 8.17
CA ALA A 67 4.87 -4.07 9.25
C ALA A 67 6.25 -3.96 9.90
N THR A 68 6.51 -2.77 10.45
CA THR A 68 7.63 -2.52 11.37
C THR A 68 7.16 -2.57 12.83
N ASP A 69 8.11 -2.60 13.76
CA ASP A 69 7.86 -2.43 15.20
C ASP A 69 7.72 -0.96 15.63
N ALA A 70 7.74 -0.02 14.67
CA ALA A 70 7.59 1.40 14.96
C ALA A 70 6.14 1.71 15.42
N PRO A 71 5.95 2.60 16.41
CA PRO A 71 4.62 3.00 16.87
C PRO A 71 3.68 3.44 15.74
N TYR A 72 4.23 4.17 14.77
CA TYR A 72 3.55 4.57 13.55
C TYR A 72 2.90 3.37 12.84
N SER A 73 3.65 2.31 12.59
CA SER A 73 3.15 1.10 11.92
C SER A 73 2.18 0.33 12.81
N GLN A 74 2.47 0.26 14.12
CA GLN A 74 1.68 -0.50 15.08
C GLN A 74 0.22 -0.02 15.15
N TRP A 75 -0.02 1.27 15.34
CA TRP A 75 -1.40 1.77 15.44
C TRP A 75 -2.18 1.59 14.14
N GLN A 76 -1.52 1.73 12.99
CA GLN A 76 -2.11 1.50 11.67
C GLN A 76 -2.54 0.03 11.51
N CYS A 77 -1.66 -0.92 11.89
CA CYS A 77 -1.96 -2.36 11.85
C CYS A 77 -3.18 -2.73 12.69
N ARG A 78 -3.34 -2.13 13.88
CA ARG A 78 -4.48 -2.40 14.76
C ARG A 78 -5.80 -1.93 14.17
N ILE A 79 -5.84 -0.73 13.58
CA ILE A 79 -7.04 -0.22 12.88
C ILE A 79 -7.39 -1.12 11.69
N MET A 80 -6.39 -1.47 10.88
CA MET A 80 -6.57 -2.35 9.73
C MET A 80 -7.12 -3.72 10.18
N TYR A 81 -6.52 -4.34 11.20
CA TYR A 81 -6.95 -5.64 11.72
C TYR A 81 -8.35 -5.61 12.34
N TYR A 82 -8.71 -4.52 13.04
CA TYR A 82 -10.06 -4.30 13.54
C TYR A 82 -11.10 -4.34 12.41
N TRP A 83 -10.86 -3.61 11.32
CA TRP A 83 -11.75 -3.58 10.17
C TRP A 83 -11.75 -4.88 9.36
N TYR A 84 -10.60 -5.54 9.23
CA TYR A 84 -10.52 -6.88 8.66
C TYR A 84 -11.46 -7.86 9.36
N LYS A 85 -11.44 -7.91 10.71
CA LYS A 85 -12.31 -8.83 11.47
C LYS A 85 -13.79 -8.59 11.16
N LYS A 86 -14.21 -7.32 11.03
CA LYS A 86 -15.60 -6.96 10.71
C LYS A 86 -15.96 -7.32 9.26
N VAL A 87 -15.13 -6.92 8.30
CA VAL A 87 -15.40 -7.10 6.87
C VAL A 87 -15.30 -8.56 6.44
N LYS A 88 -14.44 -9.36 7.08
CA LYS A 88 -14.35 -10.80 6.85
C LYS A 88 -15.67 -11.53 7.07
N GLU A 89 -16.44 -11.14 8.10
CA GLU A 89 -17.70 -11.80 8.44
C GLU A 89 -18.89 -11.29 7.60
N MET A 90 -18.68 -10.31 6.73
CA MET A 90 -19.75 -9.78 5.87
C MET A 90 -20.02 -10.70 4.68
N PRO A 91 -21.30 -10.87 4.27
CA PRO A 91 -21.65 -11.59 3.04
C PRO A 91 -20.93 -11.03 1.81
N GLY A 92 -20.38 -11.92 0.99
CA GLY A 92 -19.62 -11.56 -0.22
C GLY A 92 -18.13 -11.26 0.01
N SER A 93 -17.64 -11.42 1.24
CA SER A 93 -16.20 -11.35 1.54
C SER A 93 -15.54 -12.72 1.37
N ASP A 94 -14.46 -12.79 0.60
CA ASP A 94 -13.62 -13.99 0.46
C ASP A 94 -12.38 -13.94 1.37
N MET A 95 -12.35 -13.06 2.37
CA MET A 95 -11.21 -12.96 3.31
C MET A 95 -11.04 -14.24 4.12
N GLY A 96 -9.85 -14.84 4.02
CA GLY A 96 -9.42 -15.99 4.79
C GLY A 96 -8.78 -15.59 6.12
N LYS A 97 -7.67 -16.24 6.49
CA LYS A 97 -6.81 -15.89 7.62
C LYS A 97 -6.03 -14.61 7.35
N PHE A 98 -5.36 -14.14 8.38
CA PHE A 98 -4.60 -12.90 8.40
C PHE A 98 -3.23 -13.14 8.99
N THR A 99 -2.21 -12.50 8.43
CA THR A 99 -0.87 -12.42 9.02
C THR A 99 -0.32 -11.01 8.93
N ARG A 100 0.13 -10.48 10.06
CA ARG A 100 1.08 -9.37 10.09
C ARG A 100 2.49 -9.93 9.98
N ILE A 101 3.16 -9.65 8.88
CA ILE A 101 4.57 -10.03 8.66
C ILE A 101 5.44 -8.94 9.28
N LEU A 102 5.94 -9.18 10.48
CA LEU A 102 6.74 -8.23 11.25
C LEU A 102 8.22 -8.40 10.89
N HIS A 103 8.76 -7.45 10.14
CA HIS A 103 10.13 -7.51 9.62
C HIS A 103 11.14 -6.71 10.47
N SER A 104 10.96 -6.74 11.79
CA SER A 104 11.88 -6.12 12.77
C SER A 104 12.92 -7.11 13.31
N GLY A 105 12.81 -8.40 13.00
CA GLY A 105 13.67 -9.46 13.56
C GLY A 105 13.37 -9.82 15.01
N LYS A 106 12.38 -9.20 15.64
CA LYS A 106 12.02 -9.46 17.06
C LYS A 106 10.50 -9.36 17.27
N PRO A 107 9.95 -10.14 18.22
CA PRO A 107 8.55 -10.03 18.58
C PRO A 107 8.24 -8.66 19.22
N ASP A 108 6.97 -8.25 19.13
CA ASP A 108 6.40 -7.12 19.86
C ASP A 108 5.10 -7.52 20.57
N ASN A 109 4.54 -6.61 21.38
CA ASN A 109 3.31 -6.84 22.13
C ASN A 109 2.07 -7.05 21.26
N LEU A 110 2.06 -6.59 20.00
CA LEU A 110 0.90 -6.79 19.11
C LEU A 110 0.72 -8.24 18.68
N MET A 111 1.70 -9.11 18.91
CA MET A 111 1.55 -10.55 18.66
C MET A 111 0.47 -11.21 19.53
N GLU A 112 0.11 -10.60 20.66
CA GLU A 112 -1.00 -11.04 21.51
C GLU A 112 -2.38 -10.71 20.91
N GLU A 113 -2.44 -9.72 20.02
CA GLU A 113 -3.69 -9.22 19.40
C GLU A 113 -3.84 -9.67 17.94
N ILE A 114 -2.77 -9.58 17.17
CA ILE A 114 -2.74 -9.76 15.72
C ILE A 114 -1.88 -10.98 15.40
N PRO A 115 -2.41 -12.00 14.68
CA PRO A 115 -1.60 -13.11 14.19
C PRO A 115 -0.39 -12.59 13.42
N THR A 116 0.81 -12.87 13.95
CA THR A 116 2.05 -12.26 13.49
C THR A 116 3.07 -13.32 13.16
N PHE A 117 3.78 -13.14 12.05
CA PHE A 117 4.95 -13.93 11.70
C PHE A 117 6.17 -13.01 11.70
N VAL A 118 7.15 -13.30 12.56
CA VAL A 118 8.38 -12.49 12.68
C VAL A 118 9.40 -12.98 11.65
N VAL A 119 9.97 -12.03 10.90
CA VAL A 119 11.02 -12.26 9.92
C VAL A 119 12.16 -11.29 10.15
N ASP A 120 13.35 -11.65 9.68
CA ASP A 120 14.53 -10.79 9.83
C ASP A 120 14.44 -9.60 8.87
N PRO A 121 14.88 -8.40 9.28
CA PRO A 121 15.09 -7.31 8.34
C PRO A 121 16.20 -7.68 7.34
N LEU A 122 16.35 -6.88 6.29
CA LEU A 122 17.54 -6.91 5.46
C LEU A 122 18.79 -6.65 6.33
N PRO A 123 19.95 -7.24 5.98
CA PRO A 123 21.22 -6.91 6.61
C PRO A 123 21.47 -5.40 6.65
N GLU A 124 22.13 -4.95 7.71
CA GLU A 124 22.38 -3.53 7.94
C GLU A 124 23.04 -2.86 6.72
N GLY A 125 22.49 -1.71 6.32
CA GLY A 125 23.01 -0.90 5.22
C GLY A 125 22.59 -1.35 3.81
N LEU A 126 21.99 -2.53 3.66
CA LEU A 126 21.52 -3.03 2.36
C LEU A 126 20.24 -2.30 1.89
N ASP A 127 19.43 -1.82 2.83
CA ASP A 127 18.25 -1.02 2.53
C ASP A 127 18.59 0.44 2.14
N ARG A 128 19.83 0.89 2.37
CA ARG A 128 20.28 2.28 2.14
C ARG A 128 19.38 3.32 2.80
N GLY A 129 18.78 2.99 3.96
CA GLY A 129 17.80 3.85 4.65
C GLY A 129 16.41 3.87 4.01
N TYR A 130 16.17 3.07 2.96
CA TYR A 130 14.86 2.88 2.34
C TYR A 130 14.19 1.62 2.91
N ILE A 131 13.58 1.77 4.09
CA ILE A 131 12.98 0.69 4.89
C ILE A 131 12.00 -0.18 4.09
N VAL A 132 11.35 0.37 3.05
CA VAL A 132 10.40 -0.34 2.19
C VAL A 132 11.03 -1.57 1.52
N LEU A 133 12.35 -1.63 1.33
CA LEU A 133 13.04 -2.81 0.81
C LEU A 133 12.92 -4.06 1.70
N ASN A 134 12.61 -3.89 2.98
CA ASN A 134 12.34 -5.02 3.86
C ASN A 134 11.06 -5.77 3.46
N ARG A 135 10.14 -5.15 2.72
CA ARG A 135 8.87 -5.75 2.30
C ARG A 135 9.03 -6.97 1.39
N PRO A 136 9.71 -6.89 0.22
CA PRO A 136 9.93 -8.06 -0.62
C PRO A 136 10.69 -9.16 0.14
N TRP A 137 11.65 -8.78 0.99
CA TRP A 137 12.39 -9.73 1.82
C TRP A 137 11.52 -10.43 2.87
N ALA A 138 10.59 -9.70 3.47
CA ALA A 138 9.62 -10.24 4.40
C ALA A 138 8.70 -11.27 3.72
N PHE A 139 8.25 -11.00 2.50
CA PHE A 139 7.46 -11.96 1.72
C PHE A 139 8.25 -13.21 1.34
N VAL A 140 9.51 -13.09 0.93
CA VAL A 140 10.37 -14.26 0.65
C VAL A 140 10.43 -15.17 1.87
N GLN A 141 10.81 -14.63 3.03
CA GLN A 141 10.93 -15.43 4.25
C GLN A 141 9.58 -16.01 4.72
N TRP A 142 8.50 -15.22 4.64
CA TRP A 142 7.18 -15.67 5.09
C TRP A 142 6.65 -16.79 4.20
N LEU A 143 6.77 -16.68 2.88
CA LEU A 143 6.32 -17.72 1.94
C LEU A 143 7.13 -19.01 2.08
N GLU A 144 8.43 -18.92 2.38
CA GLU A 144 9.29 -20.09 2.58
C GLU A 144 9.01 -20.84 3.88
N LYS A 145 8.62 -20.12 4.95
CA LYS A 145 8.63 -20.66 6.33
C LYS A 145 7.23 -20.81 6.94
N ALA A 146 6.23 -20.06 6.48
CA ALA A 146 4.91 -20.07 7.09
C ALA A 146 3.98 -21.10 6.45
N MET A 147 3.08 -21.65 7.25
CA MET A 147 1.98 -22.48 6.77
C MET A 147 0.80 -21.59 6.36
N ILE A 148 0.53 -21.53 5.06
CA ILE A 148 -0.54 -20.72 4.47
C ILE A 148 -1.53 -21.66 3.77
N ASP A 149 -2.73 -21.78 4.35
CA ASP A 149 -3.76 -22.71 3.88
C ASP A 149 -4.53 -22.19 2.65
N GLU A 150 -4.74 -20.87 2.58
CA GLU A 150 -5.44 -20.26 1.46
C GLU A 150 -4.64 -20.31 0.15
N GLU A 151 -5.34 -20.49 -0.97
CA GLU A 151 -4.73 -20.59 -2.30
C GLU A 151 -4.26 -19.22 -2.82
N TYR A 152 -4.91 -18.14 -2.38
CA TYR A 152 -4.62 -16.77 -2.77
C TYR A 152 -4.13 -15.96 -1.56
N ILE A 153 -3.44 -14.86 -1.84
CA ILE A 153 -2.91 -13.91 -0.86
C ILE A 153 -3.30 -12.51 -1.31
N LEU A 154 -3.90 -11.73 -0.41
CA LEU A 154 -4.00 -10.28 -0.53
C LEU A 154 -2.75 -9.67 0.12
N MET A 155 -1.89 -9.05 -0.68
CA MET A 155 -0.84 -8.18 -0.16
C MET A 155 -1.43 -6.82 0.17
N ALA A 156 -1.34 -6.42 1.44
CA ALA A 156 -1.90 -5.19 1.98
C ALA A 156 -0.85 -4.33 2.71
N GLU A 157 -1.20 -3.08 3.00
CA GLU A 157 -0.36 -2.13 3.74
C GLU A 157 -1.05 -1.67 5.05
N PRO A 158 -0.28 -1.23 6.07
CA PRO A 158 -0.85 -0.78 7.35
C PRO A 158 -1.88 0.36 7.21
N ASP A 159 -1.73 1.21 6.19
CA ASP A 159 -2.63 2.32 5.89
C ASP A 159 -3.81 1.96 4.99
N HIS A 160 -4.19 0.68 4.96
CA HIS A 160 -5.44 0.22 4.40
C HIS A 160 -6.54 0.13 5.48
N VAL A 161 -7.75 0.54 5.13
CA VAL A 161 -8.98 0.27 5.88
C VAL A 161 -9.97 -0.43 4.96
N PHE A 162 -10.43 -1.63 5.32
CA PHE A 162 -11.46 -2.34 4.58
C PHE A 162 -12.84 -1.74 4.88
N VAL A 163 -13.55 -1.33 3.82
CA VAL A 163 -14.82 -0.58 3.95
C VAL A 163 -16.02 -1.37 3.45
N ASN A 164 -15.84 -2.20 2.42
CA ASN A 164 -16.87 -3.05 1.83
C ASN A 164 -16.39 -4.51 1.77
N PRO A 165 -17.30 -5.50 1.73
CA PRO A 165 -16.96 -6.91 1.55
C PRO A 165 -16.13 -7.10 0.28
N LEU A 166 -14.94 -7.69 0.40
CA LEU A 166 -14.00 -7.84 -0.71
C LEU A 166 -14.00 -9.30 -1.21
N PRO A 167 -14.62 -9.59 -2.36
CA PRO A 167 -14.51 -10.90 -2.98
C PRO A 167 -13.10 -11.11 -3.55
N ASN A 168 -12.76 -12.34 -3.90
CA ASN A 168 -11.52 -12.61 -4.62
C ASN A 168 -11.63 -12.08 -6.05
N LEU A 169 -10.88 -11.00 -6.31
CA LEU A 169 -10.85 -10.35 -7.62
C LEU A 169 -9.92 -11.06 -8.63
N ALA A 170 -9.03 -11.93 -8.15
CA ALA A 170 -8.09 -12.66 -8.99
C ALA A 170 -8.78 -13.82 -9.72
N ARG A 171 -8.19 -14.26 -10.85
CA ARG A 171 -8.70 -15.41 -11.62
C ARG A 171 -7.57 -16.35 -12.03
N GLY A 172 -7.49 -17.50 -11.38
CA GLY A 172 -6.48 -18.52 -11.69
C GLY A 172 -5.06 -17.97 -11.53
N LYS A 173 -4.31 -17.89 -12.64
CA LYS A 173 -2.94 -17.34 -12.64
C LYS A 173 -2.88 -15.81 -12.82
N HIS A 174 -4.01 -15.14 -13.02
CA HIS A 174 -4.08 -13.70 -13.23
C HIS A 174 -4.41 -13.00 -11.91
N PRO A 175 -3.44 -12.33 -11.28
CA PRO A 175 -3.69 -11.60 -10.05
C PRO A 175 -4.60 -10.39 -10.31
N ALA A 176 -5.26 -9.88 -9.29
CA ALA A 176 -5.97 -8.61 -9.36
C ALA A 176 -5.16 -7.51 -8.68
N GLY A 177 -5.03 -6.35 -9.31
CA GLY A 177 -4.24 -5.23 -8.78
C GLY A 177 -4.87 -3.88 -9.05
N PHE A 178 -4.51 -2.89 -8.24
CA PHE A 178 -4.91 -1.50 -8.47
C PHE A 178 -3.96 -0.83 -9.49
N PRO A 179 -4.49 -0.16 -10.54
CA PRO A 179 -3.66 0.58 -11.49
C PRO A 179 -3.20 1.91 -10.89
N PHE A 180 -1.90 2.07 -10.71
CA PHE A 180 -1.29 3.29 -10.20
C PHE A 180 -0.96 4.23 -11.36
N PHE A 181 -1.61 5.39 -11.39
CA PHE A 181 -1.44 6.37 -12.47
C PHE A 181 0.00 6.89 -12.62
N TYR A 182 0.83 6.79 -11.57
CA TYR A 182 2.23 7.21 -11.56
C TYR A 182 3.23 6.08 -11.87
N ILE A 183 2.77 4.83 -12.03
CA ILE A 183 3.60 3.73 -12.51
C ILE A 183 3.42 3.65 -14.02
N LYS A 184 4.38 4.22 -14.76
CA LYS A 184 4.34 4.33 -16.23
C LYS A 184 5.60 3.76 -16.86
N PRO A 185 5.75 2.42 -16.96
CA PRO A 185 6.97 1.80 -17.48
C PRO A 185 7.39 2.32 -18.86
N SER A 186 6.41 2.60 -19.74
CA SER A 186 6.63 3.15 -21.08
C SER A 186 7.30 4.53 -21.12
N ASP A 187 7.14 5.34 -20.07
CA ASP A 187 7.75 6.67 -19.97
C ASP A 187 9.20 6.59 -19.49
N HIS A 188 9.60 5.45 -18.90
CA HIS A 188 10.91 5.23 -18.28
C HIS A 188 11.70 4.09 -18.97
N LYS A 189 11.53 3.92 -20.28
CA LYS A 189 12.16 2.83 -21.06
C LYS A 189 13.67 2.75 -20.85
N HIS A 190 14.38 3.89 -20.80
CA HIS A 190 15.84 3.92 -20.64
C HIS A 190 16.31 3.30 -19.32
N VAL A 191 15.52 3.43 -18.25
CA VAL A 191 15.81 2.80 -16.95
C VAL A 191 15.32 1.35 -16.94
N ILE A 192 14.07 1.13 -17.36
CA ILE A 192 13.41 -0.17 -17.29
C ILE A 192 14.17 -1.25 -18.07
N ARG A 193 14.78 -0.92 -19.22
CA ARG A 193 15.53 -1.89 -20.04
C ARG A 193 16.73 -2.54 -19.33
N LYS A 194 17.26 -1.94 -18.27
CA LYS A 194 18.30 -2.56 -17.42
C LYS A 194 17.78 -3.78 -16.63
N TYR A 195 16.47 -3.86 -16.42
CA TYR A 195 15.79 -4.86 -15.58
C TYR A 195 14.77 -5.71 -16.37
N TYR A 196 14.27 -5.20 -17.50
CA TYR A 196 13.41 -5.90 -18.46
C TYR A 196 13.99 -5.79 -19.88
N PRO A 197 14.98 -6.64 -20.23
CA PRO A 197 15.66 -6.62 -21.52
C PRO A 197 14.72 -6.78 -22.72
N GLU A 198 15.17 -6.38 -23.92
CA GLU A 198 14.33 -6.42 -25.13
C GLU A 198 13.88 -7.83 -25.50
N GLU A 199 14.72 -8.84 -25.25
CA GLU A 199 14.41 -10.25 -25.47
C GLU A 199 13.27 -10.78 -24.60
N LYS A 200 12.91 -10.07 -23.51
CA LYS A 200 11.76 -10.40 -22.66
C LYS A 200 10.44 -9.84 -23.20
N GLY A 201 10.50 -8.90 -24.14
CA GLY A 201 9.32 -8.33 -24.79
C GLY A 201 9.25 -6.81 -24.72
N PRO A 202 8.15 -6.21 -25.21
CA PRO A 202 7.93 -4.78 -25.14
C PRO A 202 7.68 -4.33 -23.70
N VAL A 203 8.11 -3.11 -23.35
CA VAL A 203 7.90 -2.51 -22.00
C VAL A 203 6.41 -2.39 -21.65
N THR A 204 5.51 -2.39 -22.65
CA THR A 204 4.06 -2.41 -22.46
C THR A 204 3.53 -3.69 -21.83
N ASN A 205 4.35 -4.75 -21.71
CA ASN A 205 4.00 -5.96 -20.96
C ASN A 205 4.08 -5.76 -19.44
N ILE A 206 4.69 -4.67 -18.98
CA ILE A 206 4.79 -4.33 -17.56
C ILE A 206 3.54 -3.56 -17.17
N ASP A 207 2.70 -4.19 -16.34
CA ASP A 207 1.46 -3.58 -15.87
C ASP A 207 1.75 -2.33 -15.01
N PRO A 208 0.89 -1.29 -15.06
CA PRO A 208 1.03 -0.07 -14.26
C PRO A 208 0.59 -0.29 -12.81
N ILE A 209 1.25 -1.22 -12.11
CA ILE A 209 0.85 -1.70 -10.77
C ILE A 209 1.99 -1.58 -9.76
N GLY A 210 1.65 -1.73 -8.49
CA GLY A 210 2.60 -2.04 -7.41
C GLY A 210 2.19 -3.32 -6.70
N ASN A 211 2.88 -3.67 -5.63
CA ASN A 211 2.63 -4.91 -4.91
C ASN A 211 1.34 -4.88 -4.06
N SER A 212 0.78 -3.71 -3.73
CA SER A 212 -0.35 -3.55 -2.80
C SER A 212 -1.32 -2.46 -3.27
N PRO A 213 -2.65 -2.68 -3.22
CA PRO A 213 -3.29 -3.97 -2.98
C PRO A 213 -3.20 -4.87 -4.20
N VAL A 214 -2.83 -6.14 -3.98
CA VAL A 214 -2.88 -7.19 -5.01
C VAL A 214 -3.40 -8.48 -4.40
N ILE A 215 -4.38 -9.12 -5.05
CA ILE A 215 -4.76 -10.51 -4.76
C ILE A 215 -4.08 -11.40 -5.77
N ILE A 216 -3.24 -12.32 -5.31
CA ILE A 216 -2.38 -13.17 -6.13
C ILE A 216 -2.42 -14.61 -5.63
N LYS A 217 -2.40 -15.58 -6.54
CA LYS A 217 -2.27 -16.99 -6.17
C LYS A 217 -0.93 -17.22 -5.48
N LYS A 218 -0.90 -17.92 -4.34
CA LYS A 218 0.29 -18.17 -3.52
C LYS A 218 1.46 -18.69 -4.36
N SER A 219 1.22 -19.70 -5.20
CA SER A 219 2.26 -20.30 -6.05
C SER A 219 2.84 -19.35 -7.10
N VAL A 220 2.08 -18.33 -7.51
CA VAL A 220 2.59 -17.26 -8.39
C VAL A 220 3.43 -16.29 -7.58
N LEU A 221 2.98 -15.92 -6.37
CA LEU A 221 3.73 -15.04 -5.48
C LEU A 221 5.07 -15.64 -5.05
N GLU A 222 5.10 -16.93 -4.70
CA GLU A 222 6.33 -17.70 -4.40
C GLU A 222 7.36 -17.62 -5.54
N LYS A 223 6.89 -17.62 -6.79
CA LYS A 223 7.75 -17.54 -7.97
C LYS A 223 8.33 -16.13 -8.19
N ILE A 224 7.53 -15.09 -7.98
CA ILE A 224 7.95 -13.71 -8.26
C ILE A 224 8.70 -13.06 -7.08
N ALA A 225 8.42 -13.44 -5.83
CA ALA A 225 8.94 -12.75 -4.64
C ALA A 225 10.48 -12.68 -4.58
N PRO A 226 11.25 -13.75 -4.87
CA PRO A 226 12.71 -13.67 -4.92
C PRO A 226 13.22 -12.73 -6.02
N THR A 227 12.53 -12.68 -7.16
CA THR A 227 12.90 -11.79 -8.28
C THR A 227 12.58 -10.34 -7.94
N TRP A 228 11.42 -10.09 -7.32
CA TRP A 228 11.02 -8.78 -6.82
C TRP A 228 12.03 -8.24 -5.80
N MET A 229 12.46 -9.05 -4.83
CA MET A 229 13.53 -8.69 -3.89
C MET A 229 14.82 -8.29 -4.62
N ASN A 230 15.33 -9.15 -5.49
CA ASN A 230 16.60 -8.92 -6.18
C ASN A 230 16.56 -7.69 -7.08
N ILE A 231 15.46 -7.46 -7.79
CA ILE A 231 15.31 -6.26 -8.63
C ILE A 231 15.20 -5.02 -7.76
N SER A 232 14.49 -5.07 -6.64
CA SER A 232 14.39 -3.93 -5.72
C SER A 232 15.77 -3.50 -5.21
N LEU A 233 16.62 -4.45 -4.82
CA LEU A 233 18.00 -4.18 -4.41
C LEU A 233 18.85 -3.61 -5.56
N ARG A 234 18.80 -4.24 -6.74
CA ARG A 234 19.55 -3.77 -7.92
C ARG A 234 19.10 -2.38 -8.40
N MET A 235 17.82 -2.07 -8.28
CA MET A 235 17.29 -0.74 -8.59
C MET A 235 17.79 0.27 -7.56
N LYS A 236 17.84 -0.11 -6.27
CA LYS A 236 18.31 0.78 -5.21
C LYS A 236 19.81 1.07 -5.31
N ASP A 237 20.62 0.09 -5.72
CA ASP A 237 22.07 0.25 -5.89
C ASP A 237 22.45 1.01 -7.18
N ASP A 238 21.54 1.19 -8.13
CA ASP A 238 21.76 1.99 -9.35
C ASP A 238 21.35 3.45 -9.09
N PRO A 239 22.30 4.41 -9.02
CA PRO A 239 21.98 5.80 -8.68
C PRO A 239 21.04 6.49 -9.66
N VAL A 240 21.04 6.08 -10.94
CA VAL A 240 20.13 6.64 -11.95
C VAL A 240 18.72 6.14 -11.69
N THR A 241 18.58 4.83 -11.49
CA THR A 241 17.29 4.21 -11.22
C THR A 241 16.70 4.66 -9.88
N ASP A 242 17.51 4.69 -8.81
CA ASP A 242 17.07 5.15 -7.49
C ASP A 242 16.62 6.60 -7.51
N LYS A 243 17.34 7.47 -8.22
CA LYS A 243 16.94 8.87 -8.38
C LYS A 243 15.64 9.01 -9.16
N GLU A 244 15.43 8.19 -10.19
CA GLU A 244 14.28 8.31 -11.09
C GLU A 244 12.99 7.75 -10.48
N PHE A 245 13.05 6.58 -9.82
CA PHE A 245 11.87 5.98 -9.20
C PHE A 245 11.69 6.39 -7.73
N GLY A 246 12.76 6.67 -7.00
CA GLY A 246 12.70 7.13 -5.62
C GLY A 246 11.80 6.27 -4.74
N TRP A 247 10.75 6.87 -4.18
CA TRP A 247 9.87 6.23 -3.20
C TRP A 247 8.94 5.15 -3.79
N VAL A 248 8.78 5.06 -5.12
CA VAL A 248 7.97 4.00 -5.77
C VAL A 248 8.83 2.92 -6.44
N LEU A 249 10.13 2.94 -6.19
CA LEU A 249 11.10 2.00 -6.78
C LEU A 249 10.73 0.53 -6.53
N GLU A 250 10.29 0.22 -5.32
CA GLU A 250 9.86 -1.14 -4.95
C GLU A 250 8.63 -1.57 -5.79
N MET A 251 7.69 -0.66 -6.02
CA MET A 251 6.51 -0.93 -6.85
C MET A 251 6.89 -1.22 -8.31
N TYR A 252 7.83 -0.45 -8.87
CA TYR A 252 8.39 -0.73 -10.21
C TYR A 252 9.11 -2.08 -10.23
N ALA A 253 9.86 -2.42 -9.18
CA ALA A 253 10.53 -3.71 -9.08
C ALA A 253 9.52 -4.87 -9.04
N TYR A 254 8.40 -4.73 -8.33
CA TYR A 254 7.32 -5.71 -8.33
C TYR A 254 6.73 -5.87 -9.75
N ALA A 255 6.39 -4.76 -10.42
CA ALA A 255 5.83 -4.78 -11.76
C ALA A 255 6.76 -5.46 -12.78
N VAL A 256 8.06 -5.12 -12.75
CA VAL A 256 9.08 -5.76 -13.59
C VAL A 256 9.22 -7.24 -13.27
N ALA A 257 9.24 -7.62 -11.98
CA ALA A 257 9.34 -9.01 -11.57
C ALA A 257 8.13 -9.83 -12.07
N SER A 258 6.91 -9.29 -11.95
CA SER A 258 5.73 -9.94 -12.53
C SER A 258 5.86 -10.17 -14.03
N ALA A 259 6.27 -9.14 -14.78
CA ALA A 259 6.43 -9.23 -16.23
C ALA A 259 7.55 -10.22 -16.65
N LEU A 260 8.64 -10.34 -15.88
CA LEU A 260 9.71 -11.32 -16.15
C LEU A 260 9.26 -12.78 -15.98
N HIS A 261 8.17 -13.00 -15.25
CA HIS A 261 7.57 -14.31 -15.00
C HIS A 261 6.25 -14.53 -15.77
N ASP A 262 5.97 -13.71 -16.78
CA ASP A 262 4.76 -13.75 -17.61
C ASP A 262 3.44 -13.65 -16.80
N VAL A 263 3.48 -12.86 -15.72
CA VAL A 263 2.33 -12.59 -14.84
C VAL A 263 1.69 -11.26 -15.22
N HIS A 264 0.42 -11.32 -15.64
CA HIS A 264 -0.39 -10.15 -16.01
C HIS A 264 -1.60 -9.99 -15.09
N HIS A 265 -1.83 -8.77 -14.64
CA HIS A 265 -2.85 -8.41 -13.65
C HIS A 265 -4.18 -8.01 -14.30
N ILE A 266 -5.27 -8.39 -13.65
CA ILE A 266 -6.60 -7.83 -13.86
C ILE A 266 -6.65 -6.49 -13.10
N LEU A 267 -6.72 -5.40 -13.84
CA LEU A 267 -6.69 -4.05 -13.25
C LEU A 267 -8.06 -3.62 -12.76
N HIS A 268 -8.18 -3.37 -11.46
CA HIS A 268 -9.42 -2.94 -10.82
C HIS A 268 -9.28 -1.51 -10.28
N LYS A 269 -9.88 -0.53 -10.98
CA LYS A 269 -9.89 0.88 -10.53
C LYS A 269 -10.65 1.08 -9.22
N ASP A 270 -11.65 0.24 -8.96
CA ASP A 270 -12.44 0.28 -7.72
C ASP A 270 -11.85 -0.56 -6.59
N PHE A 271 -10.64 -1.11 -6.75
CA PHE A 271 -10.03 -1.96 -5.72
C PHE A 271 -9.74 -1.15 -4.44
N MET A 272 -9.24 0.07 -4.60
CA MET A 272 -9.05 1.01 -3.49
C MET A 272 -9.38 2.44 -3.90
N LEU A 273 -9.47 3.32 -2.92
CA LEU A 273 -9.55 4.77 -3.07
C LEU A 273 -8.51 5.47 -2.21
N GLN A 274 -8.13 6.68 -2.60
CA GLN A 274 -7.10 7.49 -1.99
C GLN A 274 -7.62 8.89 -1.64
N PRO A 275 -8.27 9.05 -0.47
CA PRO A 275 -8.63 10.37 0.04
C PRO A 275 -7.39 11.27 0.21
N PRO A 276 -7.48 12.58 -0.01
CA PRO A 276 -8.70 13.35 -0.33
C PRO A 276 -9.09 13.36 -1.82
N TRP A 277 -8.36 12.67 -2.70
CA TRP A 277 -8.51 12.77 -4.16
C TRP A 277 -9.73 12.03 -4.68
N ASP A 278 -9.98 10.84 -4.16
CA ASP A 278 -11.22 10.10 -4.43
C ASP A 278 -12.29 10.55 -3.45
N THR A 279 -13.36 11.16 -3.94
CA THR A 279 -14.36 11.83 -3.09
C THR A 279 -15.42 10.90 -2.51
N GLU A 280 -15.73 9.82 -3.22
CA GLU A 280 -16.82 8.88 -2.90
C GLU A 280 -16.31 7.47 -2.61
N VAL A 281 -16.89 6.84 -1.60
CA VAL A 281 -16.56 5.45 -1.23
C VAL A 281 -17.26 4.48 -2.19
N GLY A 282 -18.58 4.61 -2.34
CA GLY A 282 -19.39 3.76 -3.22
C GLY A 282 -19.13 2.27 -3.00
N LYS A 283 -18.86 1.54 -4.10
CA LYS A 283 -18.59 0.09 -4.10
C LYS A 283 -17.11 -0.28 -3.90
N LYS A 284 -16.23 0.69 -3.66
CA LYS A 284 -14.78 0.46 -3.55
C LYS A 284 -14.45 -0.24 -2.24
N PHE A 285 -13.40 -1.06 -2.22
CA PHE A 285 -13.19 -1.98 -1.10
C PHE A 285 -12.28 -1.45 0.00
N ILE A 286 -11.23 -0.71 -0.36
CA ILE A 286 -10.17 -0.29 0.56
C ILE A 286 -10.02 1.24 0.52
N ILE A 287 -10.04 1.90 1.68
CA ILE A 287 -9.49 3.25 1.82
C ILE A 287 -7.99 3.12 2.09
N HIS A 288 -7.17 3.69 1.20
CA HIS A 288 -5.74 3.86 1.39
C HIS A 288 -5.45 5.30 1.80
N TYR A 289 -5.23 5.54 3.10
CA TYR A 289 -5.10 6.89 3.67
C TYR A 289 -3.65 7.41 3.63
N THR A 290 -3.04 7.39 2.45
CA THR A 290 -1.64 7.78 2.26
C THR A 290 -1.41 9.29 2.30
N TYR A 291 -2.38 10.10 1.86
CA TYR A 291 -2.26 11.55 1.78
C TYR A 291 -2.84 12.25 3.02
N GLY A 292 -2.23 13.39 3.37
CA GLY A 292 -2.81 14.29 4.36
C GLY A 292 -4.11 14.90 3.85
N CYS A 293 -5.13 14.89 4.71
CA CYS A 293 -6.42 15.51 4.49
C CYS A 293 -6.46 16.83 5.26
N ASP A 294 -6.10 17.93 4.59
CA ASP A 294 -6.02 19.27 5.18
C ASP A 294 -7.11 20.16 4.61
N TYR A 295 -7.98 20.70 5.46
CA TYR A 295 -9.13 21.50 5.05
C TYR A 295 -9.27 22.77 5.87
N ASN A 296 -9.79 23.83 5.26
CA ASN A 296 -10.28 24.98 6.01
C ASN A 296 -11.69 24.70 6.58
N LEU A 297 -12.20 25.58 7.43
CA LEU A 297 -13.51 25.41 8.06
C LEU A 297 -14.70 25.49 7.08
N LYS A 298 -14.47 25.88 5.82
CA LYS A 298 -15.48 25.85 4.75
C LYS A 298 -15.51 24.52 3.99
N GLY A 299 -14.64 23.57 4.34
CA GLY A 299 -14.53 22.27 3.66
C GLY A 299 -13.69 22.31 2.38
N GLU A 300 -12.87 23.35 2.18
CA GLU A 300 -12.00 23.47 1.01
C GLU A 300 -10.61 22.89 1.32
N LEU A 301 -10.08 22.05 0.43
CA LEU A 301 -8.77 21.41 0.59
C LEU A 301 -7.63 22.45 0.55
N THR A 302 -6.75 22.45 1.55
CA THR A 302 -5.63 23.40 1.64
C THR A 302 -4.32 22.76 1.14
N TYR A 303 -4.08 22.86 -0.16
CA TYR A 303 -2.88 22.29 -0.79
C TYR A 303 -1.58 22.82 -0.18
N GLY A 304 -0.67 21.91 0.18
CA GLY A 304 0.68 22.27 0.63
C GLY A 304 0.74 22.96 1.99
N LYS A 305 -0.37 23.05 2.72
CA LYS A 305 -0.48 23.77 3.99
C LYS A 305 -1.27 22.96 5.00
N ILE A 306 -0.93 23.13 6.27
CA ILE A 306 -1.72 22.58 7.37
C ILE A 306 -3.07 23.31 7.38
N GLY A 307 -4.15 22.55 7.26
CA GLY A 307 -5.52 23.06 7.30
C GLY A 307 -5.95 23.39 8.73
N GLU A 308 -7.08 24.09 8.86
CA GLU A 308 -7.73 24.33 10.15
C GLU A 308 -8.29 23.04 10.75
N TRP A 309 -8.74 22.14 9.87
CA TRP A 309 -9.00 20.73 10.19
C TRP A 309 -8.01 19.85 9.43
N ARG A 310 -7.46 18.82 10.10
CA ARG A 310 -6.48 17.91 9.52
C ARG A 310 -6.68 16.47 9.99
N PHE A 311 -6.56 15.54 9.04
CA PHE A 311 -6.17 14.16 9.31
C PHE A 311 -4.96 13.78 8.45
N ASP A 312 -3.80 13.59 9.07
CA ASP A 312 -2.62 12.99 8.42
C ASP A 312 -1.97 12.01 9.39
N LYS A 313 -1.79 10.76 8.94
CA LYS A 313 -1.10 9.73 9.71
C LYS A 313 0.32 10.14 10.14
N ARG A 314 1.00 11.01 9.37
CA ARG A 314 2.33 11.54 9.69
C ARG A 314 2.35 12.53 10.84
N SER A 315 1.18 12.96 11.33
CA SER A 315 1.07 13.67 12.60
C SER A 315 1.21 12.75 13.82
N TYR A 316 1.19 11.42 13.60
CA TYR A 316 1.13 10.38 14.63
C TYR A 316 2.31 9.39 14.49
N LEU A 317 3.54 9.91 14.37
CA LEU A 317 4.74 9.08 14.20
C LEU A 317 5.18 8.40 15.50
N SER A 318 5.04 9.08 16.64
CA SER A 318 5.51 8.61 17.94
C SER A 318 4.46 7.85 18.75
N GLY A 319 3.28 7.61 18.17
CA GLY A 319 2.17 6.96 18.87
C GLY A 319 0.84 7.11 18.13
N PRO A 320 -0.20 6.43 18.63
CA PRO A 320 -1.51 6.45 17.99
C PRO A 320 -2.16 7.84 17.98
N PRO A 321 -3.07 8.13 17.03
CA PRO A 321 -3.95 9.29 17.15
C PRO A 321 -4.81 9.22 18.43
N PRO A 322 -5.20 10.37 19.00
CA PRO A 322 -6.13 10.37 20.13
C PRO A 322 -7.48 9.79 19.72
N ARG A 323 -8.20 9.23 20.70
CA ARG A 323 -9.61 8.85 20.51
C ARG A 323 -10.47 10.07 20.18
N ASN A 324 -11.60 9.84 19.51
CA ASN A 324 -12.60 10.86 19.21
C ASN A 324 -12.02 12.07 18.45
N LEU A 325 -11.36 11.80 17.32
CA LEU A 325 -10.94 12.83 16.38
C LEU A 325 -12.15 13.65 15.93
N SER A 326 -11.97 14.96 15.78
CA SER A 326 -13.02 15.82 15.24
C SER A 326 -13.39 15.39 13.84
N LEU A 327 -14.69 15.33 13.56
CA LEU A 327 -15.16 15.13 12.19
C LEU A 327 -14.78 16.34 11.33
N PRO A 328 -14.51 16.13 10.03
CA PRO A 328 -14.21 17.23 9.13
C PRO A 328 -15.41 18.19 8.99
N PRO A 329 -15.14 19.46 8.64
CA PRO A 329 -16.19 20.46 8.43
C PRO A 329 -17.16 20.06 7.29
N PRO A 330 -18.37 20.66 7.25
CA PRO A 330 -19.28 20.50 6.12
C PRO A 330 -18.60 20.83 4.79
N GLY A 331 -18.91 20.07 3.74
CA GLY A 331 -18.33 20.24 2.40
C GLY A 331 -17.11 19.35 2.12
N VAL A 332 -16.51 18.73 3.14
CA VAL A 332 -15.43 17.75 2.96
C VAL A 332 -15.97 16.45 2.33
N PRO A 333 -15.22 15.79 1.42
CA PRO A 333 -15.68 14.59 0.72
C PRO A 333 -16.10 13.44 1.63
N GLU A 334 -17.05 12.64 1.14
CA GLU A 334 -17.60 11.45 1.81
C GLU A 334 -16.49 10.49 2.25
N SER A 335 -15.50 10.26 1.40
CA SER A 335 -14.39 9.34 1.66
C SER A 335 -13.55 9.74 2.88
N VAL A 336 -13.30 11.04 3.07
CA VAL A 336 -12.57 11.58 4.22
C VAL A 336 -13.43 11.47 5.49
N VAL A 337 -14.72 11.84 5.39
CA VAL A 337 -15.67 11.69 6.50
C VAL A 337 -15.75 10.23 6.94
N LYS A 338 -15.85 9.29 6.00
CA LYS A 338 -15.92 7.85 6.27
C LYS A 338 -14.64 7.35 6.92
N LEU A 339 -13.47 7.73 6.40
CA LEU A 339 -12.17 7.40 6.99
C LEU A 339 -12.10 7.81 8.47
N VAL A 340 -12.42 9.06 8.79
CA VAL A 340 -12.32 9.57 10.17
C VAL A 340 -13.31 8.88 11.10
N LYS A 341 -14.53 8.62 10.64
CA LYS A 341 -15.51 7.83 11.40
C LYS A 341 -15.00 6.42 11.70
N MET A 342 -14.40 5.77 10.71
CA MET A 342 -13.86 4.42 10.86
C MET A 342 -12.62 4.37 11.78
N VAL A 343 -11.78 5.40 11.73
CA VAL A 343 -10.67 5.56 12.69
C VAL A 343 -11.23 5.74 14.09
N ASN A 344 -12.19 6.65 14.29
CA ASN A 344 -12.80 6.89 15.60
C ASN A 344 -13.41 5.62 16.20
N GLU A 345 -14.24 4.90 15.43
CA GLU A 345 -14.85 3.64 15.86
C GLU A 345 -13.79 2.61 16.26
N ALA A 346 -12.75 2.42 15.44
CA ALA A 346 -11.66 1.50 15.77
C ALA A 346 -10.93 1.95 17.04
N THR A 347 -10.55 3.23 17.15
CA THR A 347 -9.84 3.73 18.33
C THR A 347 -10.67 3.60 19.61
N GLU A 348 -11.99 3.73 19.51
CA GLU A 348 -12.93 3.61 20.64
C GLU A 348 -12.99 2.16 21.15
N ASP A 349 -13.11 1.20 20.25
CA ASP A 349 -13.30 -0.21 20.61
C ASP A 349 -12.00 -0.97 20.90
N ILE A 350 -10.86 -0.51 20.39
CA ILE A 350 -9.58 -1.18 20.60
C ILE A 350 -9.11 -0.94 22.05
N PRO A 351 -8.90 -2.00 22.86
CA PRO A 351 -8.42 -1.86 24.23
C PRO A 351 -6.98 -1.36 24.24
N ASN A 352 -6.53 -0.72 25.33
CA ASN A 352 -5.15 -0.25 25.49
C ASN A 352 -4.66 0.63 24.31
N TRP A 353 -5.56 1.40 23.69
CA TRP A 353 -5.19 2.29 22.58
C TRP A 353 -4.17 3.34 23.03
N ASP A 354 -4.44 4.01 24.15
CA ASP A 354 -3.65 5.16 24.63
C ASP A 354 -2.32 4.75 25.32
N THR A 355 -2.09 3.44 25.49
CA THR A 355 -0.94 2.87 26.19
C THR A 355 0.00 2.08 25.29
N LEU A 356 -0.22 2.07 23.97
CA LEU A 356 0.53 1.29 22.98
C LEU A 356 2.06 1.37 23.15
N ASN A 357 2.60 2.51 23.60
CA ASN A 357 4.04 2.76 23.78
C ASN A 357 4.47 2.97 25.25
N ARG A 358 3.64 2.59 26.23
CA ARG A 358 3.97 2.72 27.67
C ARG A 358 4.50 1.41 28.28
N GLY A 359 4.88 0.45 27.44
CA GLY A 359 5.50 -0.83 27.84
C GLY A 359 6.99 -0.70 28.12
#